data_AF-A0A0N1EJ37-F1
#
_entry.id   AF-A0A0N1EJ37-F1
#
_cell.length_a   1.000
_cell.length_b   1.000
_cell.length_c   1.000
_cell.angle_alpha   90.00
_cell.angle_beta   90.00
_cell.angle_gamma   90.00
#
_symmetry.space_group_name_H-M   'P 1'
#
loop_
_entity.id
_entity.type
_entity.pdbx_description
1 polymer ?
#
loop_
_entity_poly.entity_id
_entity_poly.type
_entity_poly.pdbx_seq_one_letter_code
_entity_poly.pdbx_strand_id
1 'polypeptide(L)'
;MAGIIKLDDGSDLYASNMGLGGALERIARSVSDNDTRLARWLLDVAQRTGGFMDFDLRGLSAANRAAFWTGVDRANESVADWDQETSFSPTVGVIRLFHERRGAQGAVSDERVPEIDLDEIWFDAK
;
A
#
# COMPACT_ATOMS: atom_id res chain seq x y z
N MET A 1 15.98 -7.79 -1.53
CA MET A 1 14.97 -7.28 -2.50
C MET A 1 14.23 -6.14 -1.84
N ALA A 2 14.16 -5.01 -2.53
CA ALA A 2 13.55 -3.78 -2.04
C ALA A 2 12.34 -3.44 -2.90
N GLY A 3 11.39 -2.71 -2.33
CA GLY A 3 10.30 -2.12 -3.07
C GLY A 3 10.28 -0.62 -2.85
N ILE A 4 9.74 0.07 -3.84
CA ILE A 4 9.56 1.53 -3.85
C ILE A 4 8.09 1.78 -4.12
N ILE A 5 7.48 2.68 -3.35
CA ILE A 5 6.14 3.17 -3.66
C ILE A 5 6.21 4.68 -3.73
N LYS A 6 5.79 5.25 -4.86
CA LYS A 6 5.67 6.70 -5.00
C LYS A 6 4.38 7.17 -4.35
N LEU A 7 4.48 8.14 -3.46
CA LEU A 7 3.37 8.72 -2.70
C LEU A 7 2.77 9.93 -3.42
N ASP A 8 1.69 10.48 -2.86
CA ASP A 8 0.93 11.60 -3.44
C ASP A 8 1.71 12.89 -3.60
N ASP A 9 2.60 13.16 -2.65
CA ASP A 9 3.51 14.30 -2.66
C ASP A 9 4.70 14.11 -3.62
N GLY A 10 4.74 12.99 -4.35
CA GLY A 10 5.83 12.61 -5.24
C GLY A 10 7.06 12.06 -4.51
N SER A 11 7.03 11.94 -3.18
CA SER A 11 8.09 11.30 -2.41
C SER A 11 8.03 9.78 -2.54
N ASP A 12 9.17 9.14 -2.37
CA ASP A 12 9.28 7.68 -2.39
C ASP A 12 9.26 7.10 -0.97
N LEU A 13 8.49 6.03 -0.79
CA LEU A 13 8.59 5.13 0.36
C LEU A 13 9.45 3.93 -0.02
N TYR A 14 10.59 3.78 0.64
CA TYR A 14 11.52 2.66 0.45
C TYR A 14 11.39 1.65 1.59
N ALA A 15 11.20 0.37 1.26
CA ALA A 15 11.17 -0.70 2.24
C ALA A 15 11.53 -2.06 1.63
N SER A 16 11.69 -3.08 2.47
CA SER A 16 11.89 -4.46 1.98
C SER A 16 10.63 -4.98 1.29
N ASN A 17 10.78 -5.83 0.26
CA ASN A 17 9.63 -6.48 -0.40
C ASN A 17 8.73 -7.23 0.59
N MET A 18 9.33 -7.87 1.61
CA MET A 18 8.59 -8.60 2.64
C MET A 18 7.71 -7.66 3.48
N GLY A 19 8.27 -6.54 3.94
CA GLY A 19 7.50 -5.54 4.70
C GLY A 19 6.41 -4.88 3.86
N LEU A 20 6.72 -4.54 2.60
CA LEU A 20 5.76 -3.96 1.68
C LEU A 20 4.64 -4.93 1.32
N GLY A 21 4.96 -6.16 0.92
CA GLY A 21 3.95 -7.17 0.61
C GLY A 21 3.02 -7.44 1.79
N GLY A 22 3.58 -7.61 3.00
CA GLY A 22 2.77 -7.80 4.20
C GLY A 22 1.91 -6.58 4.54
N ALA A 23 2.42 -5.36 4.34
CA ALA A 23 1.65 -4.13 4.57
C ALA A 23 0.50 -4.00 3.58
N LEU A 24 0.75 -4.24 2.29
CA LEU A 24 -0.28 -4.19 1.24
C LEU A 24 -1.35 -5.26 1.46
N GLU A 25 -0.98 -6.47 1.91
CA GLU A 25 -1.96 -7.50 2.25
C GLU A 25 -2.89 -7.05 3.40
N ARG A 26 -2.32 -6.42 4.43
CA ARG A 26 -3.08 -5.87 5.56
C ARG A 26 -4.01 -4.74 5.12
N ILE A 27 -3.51 -3.79 4.33
CA ILE A 27 -4.28 -2.69 3.78
C ILE A 27 -5.41 -3.22 2.89
N ALA A 28 -5.14 -4.21 2.04
CA ALA A 28 -6.13 -4.86 1.18
C ALA A 28 -7.29 -5.45 1.98
N ARG A 29 -6.99 -6.16 3.07
CA ARG A 29 -7.99 -6.71 3.99
C ARG A 29 -8.79 -5.61 4.70
N SER A 30 -8.21 -4.44 4.93
CA SER A 30 -8.89 -3.30 5.56
C SER A 30 -9.77 -2.49 4.60
N VAL A 31 -9.57 -2.62 3.28
CA VAL A 31 -10.39 -1.96 2.24
C VAL A 31 -11.38 -2.91 1.57
N SER A 32 -11.29 -4.23 1.75
CA SER A 32 -12.11 -5.23 1.05
C SER A 32 -13.62 -5.05 1.20
N ASP A 33 -14.05 -4.50 2.33
CA ASP A 33 -15.47 -4.25 2.63
C ASP A 33 -16.03 -3.05 1.84
N ASN A 34 -15.16 -2.14 1.39
CA ASN A 34 -15.52 -0.90 0.71
C ASN A 34 -15.18 -0.92 -0.78
N ASP A 35 -14.09 -1.57 -1.16
CA ASP A 35 -13.59 -1.62 -2.53
C ASP A 35 -12.89 -2.96 -2.80
N THR A 36 -13.68 -3.94 -3.24
CA THR A 36 -13.19 -5.29 -3.56
C THR A 36 -12.17 -5.28 -4.71
N ARG A 37 -12.29 -4.33 -5.65
CA ARG A 37 -11.41 -4.27 -6.84
C ARG A 37 -10.02 -3.80 -6.41
N LEU A 38 -9.94 -2.71 -5.65
CA LEU A 38 -8.70 -2.24 -5.06
C LEU A 38 -8.08 -3.27 -4.12
N ALA A 39 -8.88 -3.92 -3.26
CA ALA A 39 -8.38 -4.96 -2.37
C ALA A 39 -7.73 -6.12 -3.15
N ARG A 40 -8.39 -6.60 -4.21
CA ARG A 40 -7.86 -7.67 -5.06
C ARG A 40 -6.56 -7.26 -5.74
N TRP A 41 -6.50 -6.04 -6.27
CA TRP A 41 -5.30 -5.52 -6.92
C TRP A 41 -4.13 -5.39 -5.92
N LEU A 42 -4.36 -4.86 -4.71
CA LEU A 42 -3.33 -4.77 -3.67
C LEU A 42 -2.80 -6.14 -3.25
N LEU A 43 -3.67 -7.16 -3.19
CA LEU A 43 -3.25 -8.55 -2.91
C LEU A 43 -2.41 -9.13 -4.05
N ASP A 44 -2.77 -8.88 -5.31
CA ASP A 44 -1.95 -9.27 -6.46
C ASP A 44 -0.57 -8.64 -6.37
N VAL A 45 -0.50 -7.32 -6.17
CA VAL A 45 0.77 -6.58 -6.01
C VAL A 45 1.60 -7.15 -4.86
N ALA A 46 0.98 -7.40 -3.70
CA ALA A 46 1.65 -7.95 -2.53
C ALA A 46 2.30 -9.33 -2.79
N GLN A 47 1.74 -10.12 -3.70
CA GLN A 47 2.18 -11.47 -4.02
C GLN A 47 3.15 -11.53 -5.20
N ARG A 48 3.47 -10.41 -5.86
CA ARG A 48 4.43 -10.39 -6.98
C ARG A 48 5.81 -10.85 -6.49
N THR A 49 6.22 -12.04 -6.91
CA THR A 49 7.49 -12.68 -6.54
C THR A 49 8.71 -12.11 -7.27
N GLY A 50 8.52 -11.05 -8.05
CA GLY A 50 9.59 -10.36 -8.76
C GLY A 50 10.66 -9.80 -7.81
N GLY A 51 11.87 -9.62 -8.34
CA GLY A 51 13.04 -9.10 -7.60
C GLY A 51 12.84 -7.73 -6.93
N PHE A 52 11.79 -7.00 -7.35
CA PHE A 52 11.54 -5.60 -7.06
C PHE A 52 10.04 -5.32 -7.16
N MET A 53 9.48 -4.61 -6.18
CA MET A 53 8.09 -4.15 -6.17
C MET A 53 8.09 -2.63 -6.39
N ASP A 54 7.37 -2.15 -7.41
CA ASP A 54 7.28 -0.74 -7.73
C ASP A 54 5.88 -0.38 -8.20
N PHE A 55 5.27 0.63 -7.57
CA PHE A 55 4.09 1.28 -8.12
C PHE A 55 3.94 2.71 -7.61
N ASP A 56 3.22 3.52 -8.39
CA ASP A 56 2.95 4.92 -8.12
C ASP A 56 1.50 5.10 -7.63
N LEU A 57 1.31 5.50 -6.37
CA LEU A 57 -0.02 5.74 -5.80
C LEU A 57 -0.79 6.83 -6.55
N ARG A 58 -0.09 7.76 -7.22
CA ARG A 58 -0.72 8.83 -8.02
C ARG A 58 -1.40 8.29 -9.26
N GLY A 59 -1.03 7.08 -9.70
CA GLY A 59 -1.72 6.36 -10.76
C GLY A 59 -3.07 5.79 -10.32
N LEU A 60 -3.38 5.72 -9.02
CA LEU A 60 -4.73 5.38 -8.58
C LEU A 60 -5.69 6.54 -8.82
N SER A 61 -6.93 6.21 -9.19
CA SER A 61 -8.03 7.18 -9.19
C SER A 61 -8.14 7.85 -7.81
N ALA A 62 -8.66 9.09 -7.76
CA ALA A 62 -8.82 9.82 -6.50
C ALA A 62 -9.62 9.03 -5.45
N ALA A 63 -10.66 8.30 -5.88
CA ALA A 63 -11.47 7.46 -5.01
C ALA A 63 -10.67 6.27 -4.45
N ASN A 64 -9.95 5.55 -5.32
CA ASN A 64 -9.17 4.37 -4.93
C ASN A 64 -8.01 4.74 -4.01
N ARG A 65 -7.40 5.90 -4.26
CA ARG A 65 -6.36 6.45 -3.38
C ARG A 65 -6.90 6.84 -2.01
N ALA A 66 -8.05 7.50 -1.94
CA ALA A 66 -8.70 7.81 -0.66
C ALA A 66 -9.05 6.51 0.11
N ALA A 67 -9.50 5.47 -0.61
CA ALA A 67 -9.75 4.15 -0.05
C ALA A 67 -8.46 3.50 0.45
N PHE A 68 -7.37 3.54 -0.31
CA PHE A 68 -6.05 3.04 0.08
C PHE A 68 -5.61 3.66 1.41
N TRP A 69 -5.63 4.99 1.51
CA TRP A 69 -5.23 5.67 2.74
C TRP A 69 -6.14 5.30 3.91
N THR A 70 -7.47 5.24 3.69
CA THR A 70 -8.39 4.76 4.73
C THR A 70 -8.06 3.34 5.19
N GLY A 71 -7.64 2.48 4.25
CA GLY A 71 -7.10 1.16 4.53
C GLY A 71 -5.83 1.18 5.38
N VAL A 72 -4.91 2.12 5.12
CA VAL A 72 -3.70 2.34 5.94
C VAL A 72 -4.07 2.65 7.38
N ASP A 73 -5.01 3.56 7.63
CA ASP A 73 -5.40 3.92 9.00
C ASP A 73 -5.98 2.72 9.74
N ARG A 74 -6.92 2.01 9.11
CA ARG A 74 -7.54 0.81 9.68
C ARG A 74 -6.51 -0.31 9.90
N ALA A 75 -5.58 -0.48 8.98
CA ALA A 75 -4.50 -1.45 9.13
C ALA A 75 -3.59 -1.06 10.31
N ASN A 76 -3.27 0.22 10.47
CA ASN A 76 -2.49 0.75 11.58
C ASN A 76 -3.21 0.56 12.93
N GLU A 77 -4.50 0.85 13.01
CA GLU A 77 -5.34 0.59 14.18
C GLU A 77 -5.33 -0.90 14.54
N SER A 78 -5.46 -1.79 13.53
CA SER A 78 -5.49 -3.24 13.76
C SER A 78 -4.17 -3.83 14.28
N VAL A 79 -3.06 -3.11 14.13
CA VAL A 79 -1.73 -3.49 14.62
C VAL A 79 -1.26 -2.64 15.81
N ALA A 80 -2.10 -1.72 16.30
CA ALA A 80 -1.75 -0.84 17.41
C ALA A 80 -1.58 -1.61 18.74
N ASP A 81 -2.39 -2.65 18.94
CA ASP A 81 -2.40 -3.49 20.14
C ASP A 81 -1.44 -4.70 20.05
N TRP A 82 -0.65 -4.78 18.99
CA TRP A 82 0.30 -5.87 18.83
C TRP A 82 1.49 -5.69 19.78
N ASP A 83 1.73 -6.68 20.63
CA ASP A 83 2.78 -6.66 21.67
C ASP A 83 4.17 -6.25 21.13
N GLN A 84 5.04 -5.76 22.02
CA GLN A 84 6.38 -5.27 21.67
C GLN A 84 7.25 -6.28 20.90
N GLU A 85 6.99 -7.59 20.98
CA GLU A 85 7.68 -8.61 20.18
C GLU A 85 7.26 -8.63 18.70
N THR A 86 6.02 -8.25 18.38
CA THR A 86 5.54 -8.10 16.98
C THR A 86 5.82 -6.72 16.40
N SER A 87 6.25 -5.75 17.22
CA SER A 87 6.73 -4.43 16.77
C SER A 87 7.99 -4.47 15.91
N PHE A 88 8.71 -5.61 15.89
CA PHE A 88 9.84 -5.84 14.97
C PHE A 88 9.43 -6.39 13.61
N SER A 89 8.13 -6.60 13.37
CA SER A 89 7.64 -7.04 12.06
C SER A 89 7.91 -5.96 11.01
N PRO A 90 8.64 -6.27 9.91
CA PRO A 90 8.83 -5.33 8.80
C PRO A 90 7.51 -4.80 8.25
N THR A 91 6.45 -5.61 8.30
CA THR A 91 5.08 -5.24 7.90
C THR A 91 4.52 -4.11 8.77
N VAL A 92 4.59 -4.26 10.10
CA VAL A 92 4.07 -3.26 11.04
C VAL A 92 4.85 -1.95 10.89
N GLY A 93 6.17 -2.03 10.73
CA GLY A 93 7.01 -0.86 10.46
C GLY A 93 6.58 -0.10 9.20
N VAL A 94 6.29 -0.82 8.11
CA VAL A 94 5.84 -0.20 6.85
C VAL A 94 4.44 0.41 6.97
N ILE A 95 3.50 -0.24 7.66
CA ILE A 95 2.15 0.31 7.91
C ILE A 95 2.25 1.62 8.69
N ARG A 96 3.07 1.66 9.75
CA ARG A 96 3.31 2.88 10.54
C ARG A 96 3.93 4.00 9.69
N LEU A 97 4.91 3.67 8.85
CA LEU A 97 5.51 4.64 7.92
C LEU A 97 4.47 5.22 6.95
N PHE A 98 3.59 4.40 6.37
CA PHE A 98 2.49 4.90 5.55
C PHE A 98 1.58 5.84 6.34
N HIS A 99 1.20 5.46 7.55
CA HIS A 99 0.30 6.27 8.39
C HIS A 99 0.93 7.61 8.79
N GLU A 100 2.23 7.63 9.13
CA GLU A 100 2.98 8.86 9.40
C GLU A 100 3.05 9.77 8.16
N ARG A 101 3.29 9.19 6.98
CA ARG A 101 3.34 9.95 5.71
C ARG A 101 1.98 10.50 5.30
N ARG A 102 0.89 9.81 5.66
CA ARG A 102 -0.47 10.33 5.47
C ARG A 102 -0.68 11.63 6.26
N GLY A 103 -0.23 11.68 7.52
CA GLY A 103 -0.34 12.88 8.36
C GLY A 103 0.51 14.06 7.87
N ALA A 104 1.56 13.78 7.09
CA ALA A 104 2.46 14.78 6.52
C ALA A 104 2.06 15.27 5.11
N GLN A 105 0.89 14.87 4.59
CA GLN A 105 0.47 15.21 3.23
C GLN A 105 0.46 16.74 2.98
N GLY A 106 1.39 17.19 2.15
CA GLY A 106 1.40 18.51 1.52
C GLY A 106 0.64 18.53 0.19
N ALA A 107 0.94 19.49 -0.69
CA ALA A 107 0.33 19.59 -2.01
C ALA A 107 0.54 18.29 -2.82
N VAL A 108 -0.53 17.80 -3.46
CA VAL A 108 -0.45 16.69 -4.42
C VAL A 108 0.46 17.12 -5.57
N SER A 109 1.39 16.26 -5.97
CA SER A 109 2.26 16.51 -7.11
C SER A 109 1.44 16.76 -8.39
N ASP A 110 1.75 17.84 -9.12
CA ASP A 110 1.12 18.19 -10.41
C ASP A 110 1.58 17.31 -11.59
N GLU A 111 2.49 16.36 -11.34
CA GLU A 111 2.94 15.39 -12.35
C GLU A 111 1.77 14.53 -12.87
N ARG A 112 1.62 14.47 -14.19
CA ARG A 112 0.61 13.64 -14.84
C ARG A 112 1.07 12.18 -14.89
N VAL A 113 0.48 11.35 -14.03
CA VAL A 113 0.73 9.91 -13.97
C VAL A 113 -0.40 9.14 -14.68
N PRO A 114 -0.10 8.15 -15.55
CA PRO A 114 -1.13 7.29 -16.14
C PRO A 114 -1.95 6.56 -15.08
N GLU A 115 -3.25 6.40 -15.32
CA GLU A 115 -4.12 5.68 -14.39
C GLU A 115 -3.80 4.18 -14.42
N ILE A 116 -3.71 3.58 -13.25
CA ILE A 116 -3.50 2.14 -13.06
C ILE A 116 -4.81 1.43 -13.38
N ASP A 117 -4.75 0.44 -14.26
CA ASP A 117 -5.85 -0.47 -14.47
C ASP A 117 -5.90 -1.50 -13.33
N LEU A 118 -6.89 -1.37 -12.45
CA LEU A 118 -7.08 -2.32 -11.35
C LEU A 118 -7.58 -3.70 -11.79
N ASP A 119 -8.06 -3.84 -13.04
CA ASP A 119 -8.42 -5.14 -13.62
C ASP A 119 -7.23 -5.85 -14.28
N GLU A 120 -6.11 -5.14 -14.45
CA GLU A 120 -4.86 -5.75 -14.88
C GLU A 120 -4.28 -6.57 -13.73
N ILE A 121 -4.71 -7.82 -13.65
CA ILE A 121 -4.24 -8.81 -12.69
C ILE A 121 -3.15 -9.63 -13.36
N TRP A 122 -1.97 -9.65 -12.75
CA TRP A 122 -0.79 -10.31 -13.32
C TRP A 122 -0.75 -11.79 -12.94
N PHE A 123 -1.46 -12.19 -11.87
CA PHE A 123 -1.66 -13.57 -11.47
C PHE A 123 -3.13 -14.00 -11.53
N ASP A 124 -3.47 -14.83 -12.53
CA ASP A 124 -4.60 -15.74 -12.42
C ASP A 124 -4.24 -16.78 -11.35
N ALA A 125 -4.73 -16.60 -10.12
CA ALA A 125 -4.72 -17.65 -9.12
C ALA A 125 -5.60 -18.80 -9.64
N LYS A 126 -4.99 -19.78 -10.31
CA LYS A 126 -5.56 -21.10 -10.54
C LYS A 126 -5.49 -21.94 -9.27
#